data_AF-A0A8T7H0M2-F1
#
_entry.id   AF-A0A8T7H0M2-F1
#
_cell.length_a   1.000
_cell.length_b   1.000
_cell.length_c   1.000
_cell.angle_alpha   90.00
_cell.angle_beta   90.00
_cell.angle_gamma   90.00
#
_symmetry.space_group_name_H-M   'P 1'
#
loop_
_entity.id
_entity.type
_entity.pdbx_description
1 polymer ?
#
loop_
_entity_poly.entity_id
_entity_poly.type
_entity_poly.pdbx_seq_one_letter_code
_entity_poly.pdbx_strand_id
1 'polypeptide(L)'
;MRPSYTPGKVLKLLLLLLDKEPLGRHTISRELGIGESSARTLVRRLRELGVVDVDPVGGCVLTGSGRRMVAEIRRVIPLILDVSSVLKTLSLDRYAFAARIRVDSDWNVLKVRDSLVREGASAALILRCVGGKLVIPPDNYGEETYPELRDLKKVMGAESGDSIAISFASDRERAEEALMSWLAKLLDP
;
A
#
# COMPACT_ATOMS: atom_id res chain seq x y z
N MET A 1 -13.77 -22.71 1.57
CA MET A 1 -14.09 -21.58 0.66
C MET A 1 -13.10 -20.45 0.95
N ARG A 2 -12.15 -20.17 0.05
CA ARG A 2 -11.24 -19.02 0.23
C ARG A 2 -12.10 -17.73 0.19
N PRO A 3 -11.88 -16.74 1.07
CA PRO A 3 -12.56 -15.47 0.93
C PRO A 3 -12.27 -14.90 -0.46
N SER A 4 -13.28 -14.30 -1.12
CA SER A 4 -13.13 -13.74 -2.46
C SER A 4 -12.36 -12.41 -2.50
N TYR A 5 -11.75 -12.03 -1.39
CA TYR A 5 -10.90 -10.86 -1.23
C TYR A 5 -9.69 -11.22 -0.35
N THR A 6 -8.54 -10.61 -0.67
CA THR A 6 -7.26 -10.77 0.02
C THR A 6 -7.16 -9.79 1.20
N PRO A 7 -6.23 -10.00 2.15
CA PRO A 7 -5.90 -8.99 3.16
C PRO A 7 -5.54 -7.63 2.55
N GLY A 8 -4.87 -7.60 1.39
CA GLY A 8 -4.55 -6.37 0.66
C GLY A 8 -5.80 -5.56 0.29
N LYS A 9 -6.87 -6.22 -0.18
CA LYS A 9 -8.14 -5.55 -0.49
C LYS A 9 -8.87 -5.04 0.75
N VAL A 10 -8.73 -5.71 1.88
CA VAL A 10 -9.24 -5.19 3.17
C VAL A 10 -8.52 -3.91 3.54
N LEU A 11 -7.18 -3.92 3.53
CA LEU A 11 -6.37 -2.74 3.81
C LEU A 11 -6.71 -1.59 2.87
N LYS A 12 -6.86 -1.87 1.56
CA LYS A 12 -7.23 -0.88 0.56
C LYS A 12 -8.57 -0.22 0.86
N LEU A 13 -9.59 -1.01 1.19
CA LEU A 13 -10.90 -0.47 1.55
C LEU A 13 -10.83 0.45 2.77
N LEU A 14 -10.12 0.02 3.81
CA LEU A 14 -9.99 0.79 5.04
C LEU A 14 -9.33 2.14 4.80
N LEU A 15 -8.22 2.17 4.06
CA LEU A 15 -7.54 3.42 3.69
C LEU A 15 -8.41 4.31 2.80
N LEU A 16 -9.13 3.72 1.84
CA LEU A 16 -10.06 4.47 0.99
C LEU A 16 -11.21 5.11 1.78
N LEU A 17 -11.75 4.40 2.78
CA LEU A 17 -12.79 4.96 3.65
C LEU A 17 -12.24 6.09 4.51
N LEU A 18 -11.03 5.95 5.06
CA LEU A 18 -10.39 7.02 5.83
C LEU A 18 -10.27 8.31 5.01
N ASP A 19 -9.98 8.19 3.72
CA ASP A 19 -9.74 9.32 2.81
C ASP A 19 -11.02 9.89 2.16
N LYS A 20 -12.01 9.03 1.86
CA LYS A 20 -13.09 9.35 0.91
C LYS A 20 -14.48 8.89 1.35
N GLU A 21 -14.67 8.39 2.56
CA GLU A 21 -16.01 8.00 3.00
C GLU A 21 -17.02 9.16 2.92
N PRO A 22 -18.30 8.87 2.64
CA PRO A 22 -18.89 7.53 2.47
C PRO A 22 -18.63 6.90 1.08
N LEU A 23 -18.51 5.57 1.02
CA LEU A 23 -18.31 4.83 -0.24
C LEU A 23 -19.46 3.88 -0.56
N GLY A 24 -20.11 4.09 -1.71
CA GLY A 24 -21.13 3.19 -2.24
C GLY A 24 -20.56 1.83 -2.69
N ARG A 25 -21.41 0.80 -2.71
CA ARG A 25 -21.02 -0.57 -3.08
C ARG A 25 -20.36 -0.68 -4.45
N HIS A 26 -20.89 0.03 -5.45
CA HIS A 26 -20.33 0.04 -6.80
C HIS A 26 -18.90 0.62 -6.82
N THR A 27 -18.69 1.73 -6.10
CA THR A 27 -17.36 2.33 -5.94
C THR A 27 -16.41 1.36 -5.26
N ILE A 28 -16.81 0.71 -4.17
CA ILE A 28 -15.99 -0.30 -3.49
C ILE A 28 -15.62 -1.46 -4.43
N SER A 29 -16.60 -1.99 -5.17
CA SER A 29 -16.40 -3.07 -6.14
C SER A 29 -15.34 -2.70 -7.18
N ARG A 30 -15.45 -1.49 -7.75
CA ARG A 30 -14.55 -0.97 -8.77
C ARG A 30 -13.16 -0.69 -8.24
N GLU A 31 -13.04 0.06 -7.13
CA GLU A 31 -11.74 0.45 -6.57
C GLU A 31 -10.94 -0.78 -6.08
N LEU A 32 -11.62 -1.83 -5.63
CA LEU A 32 -10.98 -3.06 -5.16
C LEU A 32 -10.80 -4.13 -6.25
N GLY A 33 -11.33 -3.94 -7.46
CA GLY A 33 -11.30 -4.98 -8.50
C GLY A 33 -11.95 -6.29 -8.07
N ILE A 34 -13.10 -6.22 -7.39
CA ILE A 34 -13.86 -7.41 -6.95
C ILE A 34 -15.30 -7.32 -7.42
N GLY A 35 -15.98 -8.46 -7.54
CA GLY A 35 -17.41 -8.48 -7.85
C GLY A 35 -18.28 -7.94 -6.70
N GLU A 36 -19.48 -7.46 -7.03
CA GLU A 36 -20.37 -6.81 -6.06
C GLU A 36 -20.73 -7.71 -4.86
N SER A 37 -20.91 -9.02 -5.10
CA SER A 37 -21.19 -10.00 -4.04
C SER A 37 -20.02 -10.10 -3.05
N SER A 38 -18.78 -10.00 -3.54
CA SER A 38 -17.56 -9.97 -2.73
C SER A 38 -17.48 -8.68 -1.93
N ALA A 39 -17.75 -7.53 -2.56
CA ALA A 39 -17.79 -6.23 -1.89
C ALA A 39 -18.85 -6.21 -0.77
N ARG A 40 -20.06 -6.73 -1.04
CA ARG A 40 -21.12 -6.86 -0.04
C ARG A 40 -20.69 -7.74 1.13
N THR A 41 -20.03 -8.85 0.85
CA THR A 41 -19.55 -9.78 1.89
C THR A 41 -18.43 -9.15 2.73
N LEU A 42 -17.53 -8.41 2.11
CA LEU A 42 -16.46 -7.66 2.80
C LEU A 42 -17.04 -6.61 3.75
N VAL A 43 -17.91 -5.73 3.25
CA VAL A 43 -18.54 -4.68 4.06
C VAL A 43 -19.34 -5.29 5.22
N ARG A 44 -20.11 -6.36 4.95
CA ARG A 44 -20.88 -7.04 6.01
C ARG A 44 -19.97 -7.56 7.12
N ARG A 45 -18.85 -8.21 6.78
CA ARG A 45 -17.90 -8.75 7.76
C ARG A 45 -17.20 -7.66 8.56
N LEU A 46 -16.79 -6.57 7.91
CA LEU A 46 -16.21 -5.41 8.62
C LEU A 46 -17.22 -4.76 9.57
N ARG A 47 -18.51 -4.76 9.21
CA ARG A 47 -19.58 -4.27 10.08
C ARG A 47 -19.83 -5.20 11.26
N GLU A 48 -19.83 -6.52 11.04
CA GLU A 48 -19.90 -7.52 12.11
C GLU A 48 -18.74 -7.37 13.12
N LEU A 49 -17.56 -6.93 12.65
CA LEU A 49 -16.40 -6.59 13.48
C LEU A 49 -16.46 -5.18 14.11
N GLY A 50 -17.50 -4.39 13.83
CA GLY A 50 -17.65 -3.02 14.35
C GLY A 50 -16.66 -2.00 13.79
N VAL A 51 -15.99 -2.31 12.68
CA VAL A 51 -14.99 -1.43 12.03
C VAL A 51 -15.66 -0.41 11.12
N VAL A 52 -16.74 -0.81 10.44
CA VAL A 52 -17.51 0.04 9.53
C VAL A 52 -18.98 0.00 9.89
N ASP A 53 -19.72 1.01 9.44
CA ASP A 53 -21.18 1.00 9.38
C ASP A 53 -21.65 1.35 7.95
N VAL A 54 -22.95 1.24 7.69
CA VAL A 54 -23.55 1.58 6.41
C VAL A 54 -24.60 2.66 6.59
N ASP A 55 -24.30 3.85 6.10
CA ASP A 55 -25.30 4.89 5.91
C ASP A 55 -26.24 4.49 4.76
N PRO A 56 -27.58 4.51 4.95
CA PRO A 56 -28.54 4.11 3.93
C PRO A 56 -28.47 4.89 2.61
N VAL A 57 -27.93 6.12 2.63
CA VAL A 57 -27.87 7.02 1.47
C VAL A 57 -26.46 7.09 0.88
N GLY A 58 -25.44 7.23 1.73
CA GLY A 58 -24.03 7.44 1.34
C GLY A 58 -23.22 6.14 1.17
N GLY A 59 -23.60 5.06 1.84
CA GLY A 59 -22.89 3.78 1.79
C GLY A 59 -21.98 3.54 2.99
N CYS A 60 -20.86 2.84 2.77
CA CYS A 60 -19.97 2.38 3.82
C CYS A 60 -19.17 3.54 4.44
N VAL A 61 -19.08 3.58 5.77
CA VAL A 61 -18.32 4.56 6.57
C VAL A 61 -17.57 3.86 7.70
N LEU A 62 -16.46 4.41 8.18
CA LEU A 62 -15.78 3.93 9.38
C LEU A 62 -16.59 4.28 10.63
N THR A 63 -16.65 3.35 11.57
CA THR A 63 -17.10 3.67 12.94
C THR A 63 -16.05 4.53 13.65
N GLY A 64 -16.38 5.10 14.80
CA GLY A 64 -15.40 5.83 15.62
C GLY A 64 -14.19 4.97 16.02
N SER A 65 -14.40 3.68 16.33
CA SER A 65 -13.31 2.72 16.60
C SER A 65 -12.54 2.36 15.33
N GLY A 66 -13.24 2.10 14.22
CA GLY A 66 -12.62 1.83 12.93
C GLY A 66 -11.72 2.98 12.47
N ARG A 67 -12.19 4.21 12.59
CA ARG A 67 -11.40 5.40 12.24
C ARG A 67 -10.11 5.51 13.06
N ARG A 68 -10.16 5.25 14.37
CA ARG A 68 -8.95 5.22 15.21
C ARG A 68 -7.98 4.13 14.77
N MET A 69 -8.48 2.92 14.52
CA MET A 69 -7.66 1.80 14.04
C MET A 69 -6.98 2.11 12.71
N VAL A 70 -7.73 2.62 11.72
CA VAL A 70 -7.17 2.94 10.40
C VAL A 70 -6.23 4.15 10.46
N ALA A 71 -6.46 5.10 11.37
CA ALA A 71 -5.52 6.19 11.62
C ALA A 71 -4.17 5.66 12.10
N GLU A 72 -4.12 4.67 13.00
CA GLU A 72 -2.86 4.04 13.42
C GLU A 72 -2.15 3.32 12.26
N ILE A 73 -2.91 2.64 11.40
CA ILE A 73 -2.35 2.08 10.15
C ILE A 73 -1.72 3.18 9.29
N ARG A 74 -2.41 4.32 9.12
CA ARG A 74 -1.92 5.47 8.34
C ARG A 74 -0.67 6.11 8.97
N ARG A 75 -0.46 6.01 10.29
CA ARG A 75 0.79 6.46 10.92
C ARG A 75 1.99 5.63 10.48
N VAL A 76 1.80 4.31 10.36
CA VAL A 76 2.83 3.36 9.90
C VAL A 76 3.02 3.44 8.38
N ILE A 77 1.93 3.61 7.62
CA ILE A 77 1.94 3.69 6.16
C ILE A 77 1.32 5.04 5.72
N PRO A 78 2.08 6.15 5.80
CA PRO A 78 1.51 7.48 5.55
C PRO A 78 1.05 7.68 4.11
N LEU A 79 1.65 6.99 3.16
CA LEU A 79 1.44 7.27 1.74
C LEU A 79 1.65 6.03 0.88
N ILE A 80 0.73 5.84 -0.07
CA ILE A 80 0.82 4.83 -1.12
C ILE A 80 0.49 5.52 -2.44
N LEU A 81 1.35 5.41 -3.45
CA LEU A 81 1.19 6.10 -4.72
C LEU A 81 1.66 5.24 -5.90
N ASP A 82 1.05 5.49 -7.05
CA ASP A 82 1.58 5.07 -8.35
C ASP A 82 2.77 5.97 -8.70
N VAL A 83 3.97 5.38 -8.80
CA VAL A 83 5.23 6.09 -9.08
C VAL A 83 5.80 5.72 -10.45
N SER A 84 4.99 5.10 -11.32
CA SER A 84 5.41 4.61 -12.64
C SER A 84 6.01 5.72 -13.51
N SER A 85 5.52 6.97 -13.39
CA SER A 85 6.02 8.12 -14.15
C SER A 85 7.24 8.80 -13.54
N VAL A 86 7.58 8.48 -12.29
CA VAL A 86 8.72 9.05 -11.56
C VAL A 86 9.99 8.25 -11.84
N LEU A 87 9.86 6.93 -11.91
CA LEU A 87 10.98 6.02 -12.15
C LEU A 87 11.26 5.86 -13.65
N LYS A 88 12.54 5.97 -14.00
CA LYS A 88 13.09 5.78 -15.34
C LYS A 88 14.10 4.64 -15.31
N THR A 89 15.30 4.90 -14.81
CA THR A 89 16.40 3.92 -14.86
C THR A 89 16.22 2.77 -13.88
N LEU A 90 15.58 3.03 -12.75
CA LEU A 90 15.23 2.05 -11.73
C LEU A 90 13.85 1.41 -11.96
N SER A 91 13.18 1.70 -13.08
CA SER A 91 11.93 1.03 -13.42
C SER A 91 12.20 -0.41 -13.85
N LEU A 92 11.63 -1.37 -13.12
CA LEU A 92 11.83 -2.80 -13.36
C LEU A 92 10.68 -3.47 -14.12
N ASP A 93 9.59 -2.74 -14.38
CA ASP A 93 8.45 -3.17 -15.21
C ASP A 93 7.58 -1.95 -15.62
N ARG A 94 6.44 -2.18 -16.28
CA ARG A 94 5.55 -1.13 -16.79
C ARG A 94 4.92 -0.25 -15.70
N TYR A 95 4.48 -0.86 -14.60
CA TYR A 95 3.83 -0.15 -13.50
C TYR A 95 4.61 -0.32 -12.19
N ALA A 96 4.62 0.72 -11.38
CA ALA A 96 5.29 0.77 -10.09
C ALA A 96 4.39 1.43 -9.04
N PHE A 97 4.14 0.73 -7.93
CA PHE A 97 3.47 1.30 -6.76
C PHE A 97 4.43 1.36 -5.59
N ALA A 98 4.47 2.50 -4.90
CA ALA A 98 5.34 2.74 -3.77
C ALA A 98 4.53 2.97 -2.50
N ALA A 99 4.99 2.44 -1.38
CA ALA A 99 4.51 2.78 -0.05
C ALA A 99 5.64 3.37 0.78
N ARG A 100 5.36 4.50 1.43
CA ARG A 100 6.22 5.06 2.49
C ARG A 100 5.86 4.42 3.81
N ILE A 101 6.87 3.99 4.55
CA ILE A 101 6.70 3.14 5.73
C ILE A 101 7.59 3.63 6.87
N ARG A 102 6.97 3.78 8.04
CA ARG A 102 7.58 4.24 9.29
C ARG A 102 7.62 3.10 10.29
N VAL A 103 8.66 2.27 10.21
CA VAL A 103 8.88 1.18 11.16
C VAL A 103 10.35 1.17 11.60
N ASP A 104 10.59 1.27 12.90
CA ASP A 104 11.90 1.16 13.53
C ASP A 104 12.37 -0.29 13.57
N SER A 105 12.72 -0.85 12.41
CA SER A 105 13.31 -2.18 12.38
C SER A 105 14.27 -2.34 11.22
N ASP A 106 15.36 -3.05 11.49
CA ASP A 106 16.38 -3.33 10.50
C ASP A 106 15.88 -4.44 9.56
N TRP A 107 15.02 -4.06 8.62
CA TRP A 107 14.43 -5.00 7.68
C TRP A 107 15.51 -5.68 6.85
N ASN A 108 15.44 -7.00 6.79
CA ASN A 108 16.14 -7.76 5.77
C ASN A 108 15.49 -7.45 4.41
N VAL A 109 16.11 -6.53 3.66
CA VAL A 109 15.63 -6.04 2.36
C VAL A 109 15.41 -7.17 1.36
N LEU A 110 16.24 -8.22 1.39
CA LEU A 110 16.07 -9.37 0.51
C LEU A 110 14.79 -10.14 0.85
N LYS A 111 14.50 -10.37 2.14
CA LYS A 111 13.25 -11.01 2.56
C LYS A 111 12.03 -10.19 2.18
N VAL A 112 12.10 -8.85 2.31
CA VAL A 112 11.01 -7.95 1.91
C VAL A 112 10.76 -8.04 0.40
N ARG A 113 11.82 -7.91 -0.40
CA ARG A 113 11.75 -8.05 -1.87
C ARG A 113 11.15 -9.39 -2.28
N ASP A 114 11.66 -10.48 -1.72
CA ASP A 114 11.20 -11.83 -2.05
C ASP A 114 9.74 -12.05 -1.62
N SER A 115 9.31 -11.40 -0.54
CA SER A 115 7.90 -11.42 -0.12
C SER A 115 7.00 -10.67 -1.09
N LEU A 116 7.39 -9.47 -1.55
CA LEU A 116 6.61 -8.72 -2.54
C LEU A 116 6.45 -9.48 -3.86
N VAL A 117 7.52 -10.15 -4.32
CA VAL A 117 7.46 -11.01 -5.50
C VAL A 117 6.51 -12.19 -5.28
N ARG A 118 6.52 -12.78 -4.07
CA ARG A 118 5.58 -13.85 -3.70
C ARG A 118 4.11 -13.38 -3.68
N GLU A 119 3.86 -12.12 -3.33
CA GLU A 119 2.51 -11.51 -3.43
C GLU A 119 2.10 -11.17 -4.87
N GLY A 120 2.98 -11.39 -5.85
CA GLY A 120 2.66 -11.29 -7.27
C GLY A 120 3.37 -10.18 -8.02
N ALA A 121 4.21 -9.37 -7.36
CA ALA A 121 5.05 -8.41 -8.08
C ALA A 121 6.02 -9.15 -9.03
N SER A 122 6.34 -8.58 -10.19
CA SER A 122 7.39 -9.10 -11.07
C SER A 122 8.78 -8.78 -10.54
N ALA A 123 8.91 -7.63 -9.88
CA ALA A 123 10.12 -7.19 -9.19
C ALA A 123 9.74 -6.28 -8.03
N ALA A 124 10.72 -5.98 -7.17
CA ALA A 124 10.56 -5.04 -6.08
C ALA A 124 11.86 -4.27 -5.81
N LEU A 125 11.73 -3.01 -5.40
CA LEU A 125 12.82 -2.14 -4.98
C LEU A 125 12.52 -1.59 -3.59
N ILE A 126 13.49 -1.71 -2.69
CA ILE A 126 13.38 -1.21 -1.31
C ILE A 126 14.43 -0.14 -1.10
N LEU A 127 13.99 0.99 -0.55
CA LEU A 127 14.82 2.16 -0.31
C LEU A 127 14.74 2.54 1.17
N ARG A 128 15.81 3.16 1.67
CA ARG A 128 15.81 3.81 2.99
C ARG A 128 16.14 5.28 2.84
N CYS A 129 15.54 6.12 3.67
CA CYS A 129 15.89 7.52 3.77
C CYS A 129 16.88 7.72 4.92
N VAL A 130 18.15 7.96 4.60
CA VAL A 130 19.23 8.12 5.58
C VAL A 130 19.87 9.49 5.39
N GLY A 131 19.99 10.28 6.46
CA GLY A 131 20.53 11.64 6.39
C GLY A 131 19.73 12.54 5.43
N GLY A 132 18.43 12.28 5.27
CA GLY A 132 17.57 12.98 4.33
C GLY A 132 17.84 12.67 2.86
N LYS A 133 18.49 11.55 2.51
CA LYS A 133 18.63 11.10 1.12
C LYS A 133 18.11 9.67 0.97
N LEU A 134 17.52 9.36 -0.18
CA LEU A 134 17.17 7.99 -0.50
C LEU A 134 18.40 7.19 -0.95
N VAL A 135 18.53 5.97 -0.42
CA VAL A 135 19.57 5.00 -0.75
C VAL A 135 18.96 3.62 -0.99
N ILE A 136 19.60 2.85 -1.86
CA ILE A 136 19.31 1.44 -2.17
C ILE A 136 20.26 0.56 -1.33
N PRO A 137 19.76 -0.18 -0.33
CA PRO A 137 20.59 -1.11 0.46
C PRO A 137 20.92 -2.38 -0.36
N PRO A 138 21.99 -3.13 -0.01
CA PRO A 138 22.95 -2.86 1.07
C PRO A 138 24.10 -1.94 0.65
N ASP A 139 24.35 -1.80 -0.65
CA ASP A 139 25.51 -1.07 -1.19
C ASP A 139 25.39 0.45 -1.07
N ASN A 140 24.20 0.94 -0.67
CA ASN A 140 23.87 2.36 -0.44
C ASN A 140 24.08 3.26 -1.67
N TYR A 141 23.85 2.74 -2.89
CA TYR A 141 23.70 3.58 -4.07
C TYR A 141 22.53 4.55 -3.84
N GLY A 142 22.79 5.84 -3.96
CA GLY A 142 21.83 6.88 -3.59
C GLY A 142 21.54 7.87 -4.71
N GLU A 143 21.05 9.04 -4.32
CA GLU A 143 20.67 10.13 -5.23
C GLU A 143 21.80 10.64 -6.14
N GLU A 144 23.06 10.40 -5.81
CA GLU A 144 24.20 10.75 -6.68
C GLU A 144 24.37 9.74 -7.84
N THR A 145 24.03 8.46 -7.60
CA THR A 145 24.05 7.41 -8.61
C THR A 145 22.77 7.42 -9.44
N TYR A 146 21.63 7.64 -8.78
CA TYR A 146 20.30 7.65 -9.39
C TYR A 146 19.57 8.96 -9.04
N PRO A 147 19.73 10.02 -9.85
CA PRO A 147 19.12 11.32 -9.58
C PRO A 147 17.59 11.30 -9.43
N GLU A 148 16.91 10.35 -10.08
CA GLU A 148 15.46 10.14 -9.97
C GLU A 148 14.98 9.82 -8.56
N LEU A 149 15.87 9.36 -7.68
CA LEU A 149 15.57 9.17 -6.27
C LEU A 149 15.24 10.48 -5.55
N ARG A 150 15.73 11.64 -6.04
CA ARG A 150 15.36 12.96 -5.51
C ARG A 150 13.88 13.27 -5.77
N ASP A 151 13.43 12.98 -6.99
CA ASP A 151 12.03 13.18 -7.40
C ASP A 151 11.11 12.22 -6.67
N LEU A 152 11.52 10.95 -6.56
CA LEU A 152 10.79 9.96 -5.77
C LEU A 152 10.69 10.36 -4.30
N LYS A 153 11.78 10.80 -3.67
CA LYS A 153 11.78 11.28 -2.29
C LYS A 153 10.77 12.41 -2.11
N LYS A 154 10.75 13.37 -3.05
CA LYS A 154 9.84 14.53 -3.01
C LYS A 154 8.38 14.10 -3.15
N VAL A 155 8.04 13.26 -4.13
CA VAL A 155 6.67 12.77 -4.34
C VAL A 155 6.20 11.92 -3.15
N MET A 156 7.09 11.10 -2.59
CA MET A 156 6.76 10.27 -1.43
C MET A 156 6.78 11.05 -0.11
N GLY A 157 7.30 12.27 -0.10
CA GLY A 157 7.49 13.06 1.13
C GLY A 157 8.36 12.35 2.16
N ALA A 158 9.36 11.59 1.73
CA ALA A 158 10.14 10.73 2.62
C ALA A 158 11.13 11.51 3.51
N GLU A 159 11.13 11.17 4.79
CA GLU A 159 11.92 11.78 5.86
C GLU A 159 12.96 10.77 6.38
N SER A 160 14.00 11.25 7.07
CA SER A 160 15.01 10.36 7.65
C SER A 160 14.37 9.31 8.56
N GLY A 161 14.72 8.04 8.37
CA GLY A 161 14.12 6.91 9.08
C GLY A 161 13.00 6.23 8.32
N ASP A 162 12.40 6.88 7.33
CA ASP A 162 11.39 6.25 6.47
C ASP A 162 12.04 5.17 5.57
N SER A 163 11.29 4.10 5.34
CA SER A 163 11.56 3.13 4.26
C SER A 163 10.54 3.30 3.14
N ILE A 164 10.94 2.99 1.91
CA ILE A 164 10.02 2.93 0.77
C ILE A 164 10.09 1.53 0.18
N ALA A 165 8.94 0.88 0.08
CA ALA A 165 8.80 -0.38 -0.63
C ALA A 165 8.08 -0.13 -1.96
N ILE A 166 8.66 -0.58 -3.07
CA ILE A 166 8.10 -0.42 -4.40
C ILE A 166 7.86 -1.80 -5.01
N SER A 167 6.62 -2.05 -5.44
CA SER A 167 6.26 -3.21 -6.24
C SER A 167 6.20 -2.83 -7.72
N PHE A 168 6.66 -3.73 -8.58
CA PHE A 168 6.56 -3.60 -10.03
C PHE A 168 5.70 -4.72 -10.62
N ALA A 169 4.97 -4.42 -11.70
CA ALA A 169 4.30 -5.43 -12.53
C ALA A 169 3.96 -4.88 -13.93
N SER A 170 3.69 -5.78 -14.86
CA SER A 170 3.22 -5.45 -16.21
C SER A 170 1.76 -4.99 -16.25
N ASP A 171 1.00 -5.26 -15.18
CA ASP A 171 -0.38 -4.86 -14.96
C ASP A 171 -0.50 -3.97 -13.72
N ARG A 172 -1.31 -2.91 -13.82
CA ARG A 172 -1.42 -1.88 -12.79
C ARG A 172 -2.08 -2.41 -11.51
N GLU A 173 -3.15 -3.19 -11.65
CA GLU A 173 -3.85 -3.78 -10.51
C GLU A 173 -2.93 -4.77 -9.79
N ARG A 174 -2.16 -5.56 -10.54
CA ARG A 174 -1.20 -6.50 -9.98
C ARG A 174 -0.07 -5.82 -9.20
N ALA A 175 0.47 -4.70 -9.69
CA ALA A 175 1.49 -3.93 -8.97
C ALA A 175 0.93 -3.43 -7.62
N GLU A 176 -0.24 -2.79 -7.64
CA GLU A 176 -0.89 -2.27 -6.45
C GLU A 176 -1.26 -3.40 -5.46
N GLU A 177 -1.90 -4.47 -5.94
CA GLU A 177 -2.38 -5.57 -5.10
C GLU A 177 -1.23 -6.31 -4.41
N ALA A 178 -0.10 -6.51 -5.08
CA ALA A 178 1.08 -7.14 -4.48
C ALA A 178 1.63 -6.30 -3.31
N LEU A 179 1.71 -4.98 -3.49
CA LEU A 179 2.13 -4.07 -2.42
C LEU A 179 1.13 -4.07 -1.27
N MET A 180 -0.17 -3.94 -1.57
CA MET A 180 -1.22 -3.91 -0.55
C MET A 180 -1.29 -5.21 0.25
N SER A 181 -1.14 -6.36 -0.41
CA SER A 181 -1.11 -7.66 0.27
C SER A 181 0.12 -7.83 1.15
N TRP A 182 1.28 -7.33 0.72
CA TRP A 182 2.47 -7.34 1.56
C TRP A 182 2.36 -6.38 2.75
N LEU A 183 1.85 -5.17 2.55
CA LEU A 183 1.60 -4.20 3.63
C LEU A 183 0.61 -4.74 4.67
N ALA A 184 -0.41 -5.48 4.23
CA ALA A 184 -1.35 -6.11 5.15
C ALA A 184 -0.66 -7.14 6.07
N LYS A 185 0.33 -7.90 5.56
CA LYS A 185 1.15 -8.81 6.37
C LYS A 185 2.12 -8.08 7.29
N LEU A 186 2.63 -6.93 6.87
CA LEU A 186 3.48 -6.10 7.72
C LEU A 186 2.75 -5.63 8.99
N LEU A 187 1.44 -5.41 8.90
CA LEU A 187 0.60 -4.93 10.01
C LEU A 187 0.09 -6.06 10.93
N ASP A 188 0.25 -7.32 10.53
CA ASP A 188 -0.18 -8.52 11.27
C ASP A 188 1.01 -9.49 11.40
N PRO A 189 2.04 -9.13 12.20
CA PRO A 189 3.34 -9.81 12.24
C PRO A 189 3.34 -11.20 12.91
#